data_AF-A0A7L1HNI4-F1
#
_entry.id   AF-A0A7L1HNI4-F1
#
_cell.length_a   1.000
_cell.length_b   1.000
_cell.length_c   1.000
_cell.angle_alpha   90.00
_cell.angle_beta   90.00
_cell.angle_gamma   90.00
#
_symmetry.space_group_name_H-M   'P 1'
#
loop_
_entity.id
_entity.type
_entity.pdbx_description
1 polymer ?
#
loop_
_entity_poly.entity_id
_entity_poly.type
_entity_poly.pdbx_seq_one_letter_code
_entity_poly.pdbx_strand_id
1 'polypeptide(L)'
;MARKKLYRPIAAMAKKIREYRALKNRPRESQRFALDYETMRRPLTQKRLPVRAWEDARNENRLLALLCRLPRFGVGRTVTRKSWLWAHDEPCYWVIAKVKADYTAENMDHGRAWGFLTFRGKTEEEMREIDQVMYHDWRMVPKHEEEAFKKFTPVPEETIRYLPYPPLLRAMILVQWQKEGKPITEEPVIDLEKV
;
A
#
# COMPACT_ATOMS: atom_id res chain seq x y z
N MET A 1 -2.12 -43.53 18.04
CA MET A 1 -3.56 -43.60 17.72
C MET A 1 -4.09 -42.19 17.48
N ALA A 2 -4.41 -41.84 16.22
CA ALA A 2 -4.95 -40.52 15.90
C ALA A 2 -6.41 -40.41 16.39
N ARG A 3 -6.70 -39.49 17.31
CA ARG A 3 -8.07 -39.22 17.79
C ARG A 3 -8.95 -38.79 16.60
N LYS A 4 -9.96 -39.59 16.24
CA LYS A 4 -10.99 -39.21 15.26
C LYS A 4 -11.69 -37.94 15.76
N LYS A 5 -11.64 -36.84 14.98
CA LYS A 5 -12.34 -35.60 15.33
C LYS A 5 -13.84 -35.87 15.40
N LEU A 6 -14.47 -35.59 16.54
CA LEU A 6 -15.93 -35.65 16.68
C LEU A 6 -16.58 -34.66 15.69
N TYR A 7 -17.47 -35.17 14.84
CA TYR A 7 -18.25 -34.35 13.93
C TYR A 7 -19.27 -33.51 14.73
N ARG A 8 -19.20 -32.18 14.59
CA ARG A 8 -20.07 -31.22 15.28
C ARG A 8 -20.98 -30.52 14.27
N PRO A 9 -22.14 -31.11 13.91
CA PRO A 9 -23.00 -30.60 12.82
C PRO A 9 -23.53 -29.19 13.08
N ILE A 10 -23.88 -28.88 14.33
CA ILE A 10 -24.38 -27.55 14.72
C ILE A 10 -23.30 -26.48 14.51
N ALA A 11 -22.05 -26.77 14.87
CA ALA A 11 -20.94 -25.83 14.68
C ALA A 11 -20.66 -25.58 13.20
N ALA A 12 -20.71 -26.63 12.36
CA ALA A 12 -20.56 -26.51 10.91
C ALA A 12 -21.70 -25.68 10.29
N MET A 13 -22.95 -25.94 10.69
CA MET A 13 -24.11 -25.19 10.23
C MET A 13 -24.05 -23.72 10.66
N ALA A 14 -23.69 -23.45 11.91
CA ALA A 14 -23.54 -22.08 12.42
C ALA A 14 -22.44 -21.32 11.68
N LYS A 15 -21.32 -21.98 11.33
CA LYS A 15 -20.25 -21.38 10.51
C LYS A 15 -20.78 -20.99 9.13
N LYS A 16 -21.46 -21.91 8.44
CA LYS A 16 -22.04 -21.67 7.10
C LYS A 16 -23.04 -20.51 7.11
N ILE A 17 -23.92 -20.45 8.11
CA ILE A 17 -24.90 -19.35 8.26
C ILE A 17 -24.19 -18.01 8.51
N ARG A 18 -23.15 -17.99 9.36
CA ARG A 18 -22.38 -16.76 9.63
C ARG A 18 -21.67 -16.25 8.38
N GLU A 19 -21.03 -17.13 7.61
CA GLU A 19 -20.35 -16.77 6.36
C GLU A 19 -21.33 -16.23 5.32
N TYR A 20 -22.49 -16.88 5.16
CA TYR A 20 -23.54 -16.41 4.27
C TYR A 20 -24.06 -15.02 4.69
N ARG A 21 -24.36 -14.81 5.98
CA ARG A 21 -24.79 -13.51 6.51
C ARG A 21 -23.70 -12.46 6.36
N ALA A 22 -22.44 -12.80 6.58
CA ALA A 22 -21.30 -11.90 6.42
C ALA A 22 -21.13 -11.45 4.96
N LEU A 23 -21.36 -12.35 3.99
CA LEU A 23 -21.33 -12.01 2.57
C LEU A 23 -22.51 -11.11 2.18
N LYS A 24 -23.73 -11.47 2.60
CA LYS A 24 -24.96 -10.75 2.26
C LYS A 24 -25.01 -9.36 2.90
N ASN A 25 -24.60 -9.26 4.16
CA ASN A 25 -24.62 -8.01 4.94
C ASN A 25 -23.25 -7.32 4.93
N ARG A 26 -22.39 -7.62 3.95
CA ARG A 26 -21.08 -6.97 3.84
C ARG A 26 -21.31 -5.47 3.59
N PRO A 27 -20.82 -4.58 4.46
CA PRO A 27 -21.02 -3.16 4.28
C PRO A 27 -20.29 -2.70 3.01
N ARG A 28 -20.93 -1.79 2.28
CA ARG A 28 -20.39 -1.20 1.04
C ARG A 28 -19.23 -0.26 1.36
N GLU A 29 -18.45 0.10 0.35
CA GLU A 29 -17.25 0.93 0.57
C GLU A 29 -17.63 2.34 1.01
N SER A 30 -18.71 2.87 0.46
CA SER A 30 -19.39 4.08 0.94
C SER A 30 -19.70 4.04 2.44
N GLN A 31 -20.35 2.98 2.92
CA GLN A 31 -20.70 2.84 4.33
C GLN A 31 -19.48 2.67 5.24
N ARG A 32 -18.48 1.89 4.79
CA ARG A 32 -17.26 1.62 5.57
C ARG A 32 -16.39 2.86 5.69
N PHE A 33 -16.30 3.65 4.62
CA PHE A 33 -15.36 4.75 4.50
C PHE A 33 -15.98 6.14 4.61
N ALA A 34 -17.30 6.23 4.83
CA ALA A 34 -17.96 7.45 5.25
C ALA A 34 -17.23 8.11 6.42
N LEU A 35 -17.18 9.44 6.39
CA LEU A 35 -16.51 10.27 7.37
C LEU A 35 -17.38 11.48 7.64
N ASP A 36 -17.62 11.74 8.91
CA ASP A 36 -18.14 13.02 9.38
C ASP A 36 -16.98 14.00 9.56
N TYR A 37 -16.99 15.09 8.79
CA TYR A 37 -15.91 16.09 8.75
C TYR A 37 -15.90 17.03 9.96
N GLU A 38 -17.00 17.11 10.71
CA GLU A 38 -17.07 17.89 11.95
C GLU A 38 -16.38 17.15 13.09
N THR A 39 -16.79 15.89 13.32
CA THR A 39 -16.28 15.09 14.45
C THR A 39 -15.03 14.25 14.11
N MET A 40 -14.70 14.12 12.82
CA MET A 40 -13.67 13.22 12.30
C MET A 40 -13.90 11.74 12.66
N ARG A 41 -15.17 11.34 12.81
CA ARG A 41 -15.57 9.97 13.13
C ARG A 41 -16.18 9.25 11.94
N ARG A 42 -15.97 7.95 11.88
CA ARG A 42 -16.62 7.07 10.90
C ARG A 42 -17.97 6.62 11.47
N PRO A 43 -19.13 6.94 10.85
CA PRO A 43 -20.45 6.62 11.42
C PRO A 43 -20.66 5.13 11.70
N LEU A 44 -20.14 4.24 10.83
CA LEU A 44 -20.30 2.79 10.99
C LEU A 44 -19.56 2.21 12.21
N THR A 45 -18.34 2.68 12.46
CA THR A 45 -17.48 2.11 13.53
C THR A 45 -17.38 3.00 14.76
N GLN A 46 -17.85 4.24 14.67
CA GLN A 46 -17.72 5.30 15.66
C GLN A 46 -16.25 5.62 16.05
N LYS A 47 -15.29 5.07 15.29
CA LYS A 47 -13.86 5.34 15.50
C LYS A 47 -13.50 6.69 14.90
N ARG A 48 -12.69 7.43 15.66
CA ARG A 48 -12.12 8.72 15.24
C ARG A 48 -10.87 8.48 14.39
N LEU A 49 -10.65 9.33 13.39
CA LEU A 49 -9.41 9.34 12.64
C LEU A 49 -8.22 9.80 13.53
N PRO A 50 -6.99 9.33 13.24
CA PRO A 50 -5.79 9.86 13.87
C PRO A 50 -5.67 11.37 13.65
N VAL A 51 -5.20 12.11 14.66
CA VAL A 51 -5.15 13.58 14.64
C VAL A 51 -4.35 14.13 13.45
N ARG A 52 -3.25 13.47 13.10
CA ARG A 52 -2.40 13.86 11.95
C ARG A 52 -3.13 13.84 10.61
N ALA A 53 -4.17 13.01 10.46
CA ALA A 53 -4.90 12.87 9.21
C ALA A 53 -6.06 13.89 9.06
N TRP A 54 -6.33 14.72 10.08
CA TRP A 54 -7.49 15.62 10.04
C TRP A 54 -7.33 16.79 9.07
N GLU A 55 -6.11 17.33 8.96
CA GLU A 55 -5.81 18.41 8.04
C GLU A 55 -5.99 17.93 6.59
N ASP A 56 -5.38 16.79 6.26
CA ASP A 56 -5.52 16.14 4.97
C ASP A 56 -6.97 15.78 4.66
N ALA A 57 -7.71 15.25 5.65
CA ALA A 57 -9.13 14.93 5.50
C ALA A 57 -10.00 16.13 5.13
N ARG A 58 -9.61 17.36 5.50
CA ARG A 58 -10.36 18.59 5.18
C ARG A 58 -9.96 19.22 3.86
N ASN A 59 -8.67 19.14 3.52
CA ASN A 59 -8.09 19.92 2.43
C ASN A 59 -7.92 19.10 1.14
N GLU A 60 -7.68 17.80 1.25
CA GLU A 60 -7.37 16.93 0.11
C GLU A 60 -8.57 16.07 -0.29
N ASN A 61 -8.48 15.46 -1.47
CA ASN A 61 -9.55 14.65 -2.04
C ASN A 61 -9.26 13.15 -1.95
N ARG A 62 -10.33 12.36 -1.95
CA ARG A 62 -10.27 10.93 -2.22
C ARG A 62 -10.02 10.69 -3.70
N LEU A 63 -9.42 9.55 -4.05
CA LEU A 63 -9.11 9.24 -5.45
C LEU A 63 -10.38 9.26 -6.31
N LEU A 64 -11.44 8.56 -5.91
CA LEU A 64 -12.64 8.47 -6.74
C LEU A 64 -13.44 9.76 -6.79
N ALA A 65 -13.34 10.62 -5.78
CA ALA A 65 -13.93 11.96 -5.85
C ALA A 65 -13.32 12.79 -7.01
N LEU A 66 -12.04 12.57 -7.33
CA LEU A 66 -11.38 13.17 -8.50
C LEU A 66 -11.77 12.46 -9.80
N LEU A 67 -11.80 11.13 -9.80
CA LEU A 67 -12.03 10.34 -11.01
C LEU A 67 -13.46 10.39 -11.53
N CYS A 68 -14.46 10.48 -10.65
CA CYS A 68 -15.87 10.54 -11.07
C CYS A 68 -16.22 11.79 -11.87
N ARG A 69 -15.41 12.85 -11.77
CA ARG A 69 -15.56 14.08 -12.55
C ARG A 69 -15.00 13.94 -13.98
N LEU A 70 -14.27 12.87 -14.26
CA LEU A 70 -13.63 12.63 -15.55
C LEU A 70 -14.42 11.63 -16.41
N PRO A 71 -14.38 11.78 -17.74
CA PRO A 71 -14.88 10.76 -18.65
C PRO A 71 -14.21 9.41 -18.37
N ARG A 72 -15.00 8.34 -18.37
CA ARG A 72 -14.53 6.96 -18.14
C ARG A 72 -13.69 6.81 -16.86
N PHE A 73 -14.02 7.56 -15.81
CA PHE A 73 -13.29 7.56 -14.53
C PHE A 73 -11.79 7.86 -14.65
N GLY A 74 -11.38 8.61 -15.68
CA GLY A 74 -9.99 9.02 -15.85
C GLY A 74 -9.02 7.87 -16.18
N VAL A 75 -9.50 6.80 -16.81
CA VAL A 75 -8.60 5.73 -17.32
C VAL A 75 -7.54 6.33 -18.25
N GLY A 76 -6.28 5.94 -18.02
CA GLY A 76 -5.08 6.46 -18.67
C GLY A 76 -4.49 7.71 -18.03
N ARG A 77 -5.15 8.32 -17.05
CA ARG A 77 -4.62 9.51 -16.35
C ARG A 77 -3.64 9.12 -15.24
N THR A 78 -2.72 10.05 -14.97
CA THR A 78 -1.77 9.95 -13.87
C THR A 78 -2.33 10.61 -12.61
N VAL A 79 -2.20 9.91 -11.50
CA VAL A 79 -2.55 10.41 -10.17
C VAL A 79 -1.35 10.26 -9.25
N THR A 80 -1.15 11.24 -8.39
CA THR A 80 -0.10 11.25 -7.38
C THR A 80 -0.71 11.48 -5.99
N ARG A 81 0.14 11.48 -4.97
CA ARG A 81 -0.25 11.70 -3.57
C ARG A 81 0.51 12.87 -3.00
N LYS A 82 -0.14 13.68 -2.17
CA LYS A 82 0.52 14.78 -1.44
C LYS A 82 1.66 14.23 -0.58
N SER A 83 1.44 13.13 0.13
CA SER A 83 2.48 12.48 0.94
C SER A 83 3.72 12.09 0.14
N TRP A 84 3.56 11.67 -1.12
CA TRP A 84 4.68 11.35 -1.99
C TRP A 84 5.42 12.58 -2.48
N LEU A 85 4.69 13.62 -2.89
CA LEU A 85 5.28 14.90 -3.29
C LEU A 85 6.11 15.55 -2.18
N TRP A 86 5.80 15.26 -0.92
CA TRP A 86 6.53 15.79 0.24
C TRP A 86 7.67 14.88 0.71
N ALA A 87 7.60 13.58 0.44
CA ALA A 87 8.58 12.61 0.91
C ALA A 87 9.69 12.33 -0.12
N HIS A 88 9.39 12.50 -1.41
CA HIS A 88 10.27 12.10 -2.50
C HIS A 88 10.34 13.21 -3.56
N ASP A 89 11.55 13.56 -3.96
CA ASP A 89 11.79 14.42 -5.13
C ASP A 89 11.59 13.64 -6.44
N GLU A 90 11.74 12.31 -6.39
CA GLU A 90 11.53 11.45 -7.56
C GLU A 90 10.03 11.26 -7.86
N PRO A 91 9.64 11.16 -9.14
CA PRO A 91 8.23 11.09 -9.49
C PRO A 91 7.62 9.78 -9.03
N CYS A 92 6.56 9.91 -8.24
CA CYS A 92 5.73 8.83 -7.74
C CYS A 92 4.29 9.03 -8.22
N TYR A 93 3.78 8.11 -9.02
CA TYR A 93 2.43 8.20 -9.54
C TYR A 93 1.86 6.82 -9.90
N TRP A 94 0.54 6.78 -10.00
CA TRP A 94 -0.20 5.68 -10.59
C TRP A 94 -0.76 6.10 -11.95
N VAL A 95 -0.69 5.20 -12.93
CA VAL A 95 -1.45 5.30 -14.18
C VAL A 95 -2.70 4.45 -14.05
N ILE A 96 -3.87 5.06 -14.13
CA ILE A 96 -5.14 4.36 -13.90
C ILE A 96 -5.47 3.47 -15.10
N ALA A 97 -5.69 2.17 -14.86
CA ALA A 97 -6.08 1.22 -15.89
C ALA A 97 -7.57 0.84 -15.79
N LYS A 98 -8.07 0.62 -14.57
CA LYS A 98 -9.44 0.17 -14.32
C LYS A 98 -9.99 0.80 -13.06
N VAL A 99 -11.28 1.13 -13.06
CA VAL A 99 -11.97 1.66 -11.89
C VAL A 99 -13.28 0.90 -11.70
N LYS A 100 -13.58 0.54 -10.46
CA LYS A 100 -14.85 -0.04 -10.04
C LYS A 100 -15.44 0.85 -8.95
N ALA A 101 -16.30 1.77 -9.36
CA ALA A 101 -17.02 2.64 -8.45
C ALA A 101 -18.10 1.88 -7.68
N ASP A 102 -18.36 2.33 -6.45
CA ASP A 102 -19.47 1.88 -5.61
C ASP A 102 -20.73 2.65 -6.02
N TYR A 103 -21.61 2.00 -6.76
CA TYR A 103 -22.85 2.61 -7.28
C TYR A 103 -23.87 2.97 -6.20
N THR A 104 -23.68 2.54 -4.95
CA THR A 104 -24.56 2.92 -3.84
C THR A 104 -24.20 4.29 -3.25
N ALA A 105 -23.05 4.85 -3.60
CA ALA A 105 -22.68 6.21 -3.23
C ALA A 105 -23.34 7.20 -4.19
N GLU A 106 -24.06 8.20 -3.65
CA GLU A 106 -24.75 9.22 -4.44
C GLU A 106 -23.79 9.96 -5.40
N ASN A 107 -22.59 10.29 -4.90
CA ASN A 107 -21.56 11.00 -5.67
C ASN A 107 -20.54 10.07 -6.34
N MET A 108 -20.73 8.74 -6.27
CA MET A 108 -19.77 7.72 -6.73
C MET A 108 -18.34 7.88 -6.19
N ASP A 109 -18.17 8.57 -5.06
CA ASP A 109 -16.88 8.98 -4.48
C ASP A 109 -16.11 7.85 -3.78
N HIS A 110 -16.63 6.62 -3.85
CA HIS A 110 -16.11 5.41 -3.21
C HIS A 110 -16.02 4.25 -4.21
N GLY A 111 -15.12 3.31 -3.96
CA GLY A 111 -14.82 2.22 -4.89
C GLY A 111 -13.34 1.82 -4.87
N ARG A 112 -12.97 1.04 -5.89
CA ARG A 112 -11.62 0.49 -6.09
C ARG A 112 -11.05 0.95 -7.42
N ALA A 113 -9.73 1.07 -7.47
CA ALA A 113 -9.01 1.38 -8.69
C ALA A 113 -7.82 0.41 -8.86
N TRP A 114 -7.45 0.17 -10.11
CA TRP A 114 -6.27 -0.60 -10.49
C TRP A 114 -5.44 0.23 -11.47
N GLY A 115 -4.13 0.08 -11.40
CA GLY A 115 -3.22 0.83 -12.24
C GLY A 115 -1.80 0.28 -12.24
N PHE A 116 -0.93 0.99 -12.94
CA PHE A 116 0.51 0.74 -12.97
C PHE A 116 1.20 1.73 -12.03
N LEU A 117 2.00 1.21 -11.10
CA LEU A 117 2.76 2.02 -10.15
C LEU A 117 4.08 2.44 -10.79
N THR A 118 4.39 3.73 -10.73
CA THR A 118 5.77 4.21 -10.87
C THR A 118 6.18 4.78 -9.54
N PHE A 119 7.11 4.11 -8.85
CA PHE A 119 7.61 4.53 -7.55
C PHE A 119 9.07 4.92 -7.67
N ARG A 120 9.39 6.18 -7.33
CA ARG A 120 10.73 6.76 -7.45
C ARG A 120 11.37 6.53 -8.82
N GLY A 121 10.58 6.74 -9.88
CA GLY A 121 11.01 6.53 -11.26
C GLY A 121 11.11 5.07 -11.74
N LYS A 122 10.93 4.07 -10.87
CA LYS A 122 10.87 2.65 -11.26
C LYS A 122 9.42 2.28 -11.58
N THR A 123 9.14 2.00 -12.86
CA THR A 123 7.80 1.60 -13.32
C THR A 123 7.61 0.10 -13.17
N GLU A 124 6.53 -0.30 -12.50
CA GLU A 124 6.07 -1.68 -12.46
C GLU A 124 5.25 -2.00 -13.72
N GLU A 125 5.56 -3.12 -14.37
CA GLU A 125 4.82 -3.59 -15.55
C GLU A 125 3.49 -4.27 -15.20
N GLU A 126 3.34 -4.74 -13.96
CA GLU A 126 2.14 -5.43 -13.50
C GLU A 126 1.06 -4.46 -13.05
N MET A 127 -0.17 -4.71 -13.50
CA MET A 127 -1.34 -3.99 -13.01
C MET A 127 -1.68 -4.44 -11.58
N ARG A 128 -1.66 -3.51 -10.63
CA ARG A 128 -1.98 -3.75 -9.21
C ARG A 128 -3.22 -3.00 -8.75
N GLU A 129 -3.87 -3.51 -7.71
CA GLU A 129 -4.94 -2.78 -7.00
C GLU A 129 -4.29 -1.61 -6.27
N ILE A 130 -4.84 -0.42 -6.47
CA ILE A 130 -4.37 0.78 -5.80
C ILE A 130 -4.83 0.68 -4.35
N ASP A 131 -3.88 0.71 -3.43
CA ASP A 131 -4.16 0.76 -2.00
C ASP A 131 -4.54 2.18 -1.55
N GLN A 132 -5.21 2.29 -0.41
CA GLN A 132 -5.51 3.58 0.24
C GLN A 132 -6.32 4.57 -0.62
N VAL A 133 -7.13 4.06 -1.56
CA VAL A 133 -8.05 4.82 -2.42
C VAL A 133 -8.97 5.75 -1.63
N MET A 134 -9.34 5.34 -0.42
CA MET A 134 -10.22 6.08 0.50
C MET A 134 -9.52 7.19 1.29
N TYR A 135 -8.20 7.35 1.18
CA TYR A 135 -7.48 8.41 1.90
C TYR A 135 -7.68 9.75 1.21
N HIS A 136 -7.67 10.82 1.99
CA HIS A 136 -7.70 12.19 1.50
C HIS A 136 -6.26 12.65 1.29
N ASP A 137 -5.63 12.17 0.23
CA ASP A 137 -4.21 12.42 -0.05
C ASP A 137 -3.96 12.49 -1.57
N TRP A 138 -5.00 12.27 -2.37
CA TRP A 138 -4.85 12.10 -3.80
C TRP A 138 -4.93 13.44 -4.52
N ARG A 139 -4.04 13.61 -5.50
CA ARG A 139 -4.02 14.74 -6.44
C ARG A 139 -3.90 14.21 -7.87
N MET A 140 -4.57 14.89 -8.79
CA MET A 140 -4.48 14.57 -10.21
C MET A 140 -3.38 15.42 -10.83
N VAL A 141 -2.53 14.82 -11.68
CA VAL A 141 -1.57 15.58 -12.48
C VAL A 141 -2.29 16.16 -13.71
N PRO A 142 -2.21 17.47 -13.96
CA PRO A 142 -2.76 18.08 -15.17
C PRO A 142 -2.10 17.53 -16.44
N LYS A 143 -2.87 17.34 -17.52
CA LYS A 143 -2.38 16.72 -18.78
C LYS A 143 -1.11 17.35 -19.34
N HIS A 144 -1.01 18.67 -19.28
CA HIS A 144 0.12 19.43 -19.82
C HIS A 144 1.40 19.28 -18.97
N GLU A 145 1.26 18.90 -17.70
CA GLU A 145 2.39 18.65 -16.80
C GLU A 145 2.80 17.17 -16.77
N GLU A 146 1.99 16.26 -17.31
CA GLU A 146 2.25 14.81 -17.23
C GLU A 146 3.58 14.43 -17.86
N GLU A 147 3.96 15.05 -18.98
CA GLU A 147 5.25 14.76 -19.63
C GLU A 147 6.43 15.30 -18.82
N ALA A 148 6.28 16.48 -18.21
CA ALA A 148 7.32 17.05 -17.35
C ALA A 148 7.49 16.22 -16.08
N PHE A 149 6.39 15.77 -15.48
CA PHE A 149 6.40 14.95 -14.28
C PHE A 149 7.00 13.55 -14.50
N LYS A 150 6.86 13.00 -15.71
CA LYS A 150 7.44 11.69 -16.07
C LYS A 150 8.94 11.76 -16.37
N LYS A 151 9.48 12.94 -16.70
CA LYS A 151 10.91 13.09 -16.99
C LYS A 151 11.69 12.91 -15.70
N PHE A 152 12.39 11.78 -15.61
CA PHE A 152 13.26 11.47 -14.50
C PHE A 152 14.57 10.90 -15.02
N THR A 153 15.67 11.48 -14.55
CA THR A 153 17.01 10.93 -14.75
C THR A 153 17.32 10.03 -13.57
N PRO A 154 17.41 8.70 -13.75
CA PRO A 154 17.71 7.79 -12.67
C PRO A 154 19.11 8.10 -12.14
N VAL A 155 19.17 8.48 -10.86
CA VAL A 155 20.43 8.60 -10.14
C VAL A 155 20.93 7.18 -9.86
N PRO A 156 22.19 6.84 -10.18
CA PRO A 156 22.73 5.53 -9.85
C PRO A 156 22.71 5.34 -8.33
N GLU A 157 22.04 4.28 -7.87
CA GLU A 157 21.97 3.92 -6.45
C GLU A 157 23.33 3.31 -6.05
N GLU A 158 24.10 4.00 -5.20
CA GLU A 158 25.28 3.42 -4.57
C GLU A 158 24.83 2.48 -3.44
N THR A 159 24.70 1.18 -3.74
CA THR A 159 24.37 0.18 -2.74
C THR A 159 25.64 -0.31 -2.03
N ILE A 160 25.65 -0.19 -0.70
CA ILE A 160 26.71 -0.80 0.11
C ILE A 160 26.52 -2.32 0.05
N ARG A 161 27.43 -3.01 -0.62
CA ARG A 161 27.34 -4.47 -0.82
C ARG A 161 27.73 -5.27 0.42
N TYR A 162 28.69 -4.77 1.19
CA TYR A 162 29.28 -5.49 2.31
C TYR A 162 29.15 -4.70 3.61
N LEU A 163 28.65 -5.36 4.66
CA LEU A 163 28.61 -4.82 6.02
C LEU A 163 29.43 -5.68 6.99
N PRO A 164 30.09 -5.09 8.00
CA PRO A 164 30.75 -5.87 9.02
C PRO A 164 29.72 -6.63 9.88
N TYR A 165 30.07 -7.85 10.32
CA TYR A 165 29.26 -8.55 11.31
C TYR A 165 29.23 -7.78 12.64
N PRO A 166 28.11 -7.84 13.39
CA PRO A 166 28.05 -7.27 14.74
C PRO A 166 29.09 -7.94 15.65
N PRO A 167 29.58 -7.24 16.71
CA PRO A 167 30.78 -7.63 17.44
C PRO A 167 30.80 -9.06 17.97
N LEU A 168 29.67 -9.56 18.47
CA LEU A 168 29.56 -10.92 19.00
C LEU A 168 29.69 -11.99 17.91
N LEU A 169 28.97 -11.83 16.79
CA LEU A 169 29.03 -12.79 15.68
C LEU A 169 30.41 -12.78 15.03
N ARG A 170 31.01 -11.60 14.87
CA ARG A 170 32.40 -11.46 14.43
C ARG A 170 33.34 -12.28 15.32
N ALA A 171 33.26 -12.13 16.64
CA ALA A 171 34.10 -12.88 17.57
C ALA A 171 33.87 -14.40 17.50
N MET A 172 32.62 -14.85 17.40
CA MET A 172 32.28 -16.27 17.27
C MET A 172 32.83 -16.89 15.99
N ILE A 173 32.72 -16.19 14.86
CA ILE A 173 33.24 -16.64 13.56
C ILE A 173 34.77 -16.76 13.61
N LEU A 174 35.45 -15.76 14.19
CA LEU A 174 36.90 -15.79 14.35
C LEU A 174 37.37 -16.96 15.23
N VAL A 175 36.67 -17.22 16.34
CA VAL A 175 36.95 -18.37 17.21
C VAL A 175 36.71 -19.70 16.48
N GLN A 176 35.70 -19.77 15.61
CA GLN A 176 35.43 -20.98 14.83
C GLN A 176 36.50 -21.23 13.77
N TRP A 177 36.95 -20.20 13.03
CA TRP A 177 38.04 -20.32 12.07
C TRP A 177 39.37 -20.74 12.71
N GLN A 178 39.65 -20.23 13.91
CA GLN A 178 40.80 -20.68 14.72
C GLN A 178 40.72 -22.17 15.04
N LYS A 179 39.54 -22.67 15.43
CA LYS A 179 39.32 -24.10 15.70
C LYS A 179 39.46 -24.96 14.44
N GLU A 180 39.06 -24.44 13.28
CA GLU A 180 39.14 -25.12 11.98
C GLU A 180 40.54 -25.03 11.34
N GLY A 181 41.48 -24.30 11.94
CA GLY A 181 42.86 -24.13 11.43
C GLY A 181 42.96 -23.26 10.18
N LYS A 182 41.95 -22.45 9.88
CA LYS A 182 41.95 -21.55 8.71
C LYS A 182 42.74 -20.27 9.01
N PRO A 183 43.57 -19.75 8.07
CA PRO A 183 44.31 -18.52 8.26
C PRO A 183 43.35 -17.31 8.37
N ILE A 184 43.52 -16.49 9.41
CA ILE A 184 42.72 -15.30 9.67
C ILE A 184 43.29 -14.13 8.86
N THR A 185 43.02 -14.11 7.56
CA THR A 185 43.55 -13.05 6.68
C THR A 185 42.47 -12.06 6.24
N GLU A 186 41.19 -12.42 6.35
CA GLU A 186 40.06 -11.62 5.88
C GLU A 186 39.08 -11.32 7.03
N GLU A 187 38.51 -10.11 7.03
CA GLU A 187 37.44 -9.78 7.98
C GLU A 187 36.13 -10.43 7.55
N PRO A 188 35.38 -11.07 8.47
CA PRO A 188 34.07 -11.59 8.14
C PRO A 188 33.12 -10.41 7.83
N VAL A 189 32.54 -10.44 6.64
CA VAL A 189 31.56 -9.45 6.15
C VAL A 189 30.28 -10.14 5.70
N ILE A 190 29.16 -9.46 5.90
CA ILE A 190 27.82 -9.84 5.42
C ILE A 190 27.66 -9.28 4.01
N ASP A 191 27.43 -10.16 3.03
CA ASP A 191 27.06 -9.80 1.67
C ASP A 191 25.55 -9.54 1.60
N LEU A 192 25.15 -8.29 1.42
CA LEU A 192 23.75 -7.87 1.42
C LEU A 192 22.99 -8.22 0.14
N GLU A 193 23.66 -8.61 -0.95
CA GLU A 193 22.98 -9.01 -2.19
C GLU A 193 22.39 -10.42 -2.12
N LYS A 194 22.90 -11.26 -1.22
CA LYS A 194 22.58 -12.69 -1.14
C LYS A 194 21.67 -13.07 0.03
N VAL A 195 21.32 -12.10 0.88
CA VAL A 195 20.42 -12.28 2.03
C VAL A 195 18.99 -12.01 1.59
#